data_AF-A0A0G2JER4-F1
#
_entry.id   AF-A0A0G2JER4-F1
#
_cell.length_a   1.000
_cell.length_b   1.000
_cell.length_c   1.000
_cell.angle_alpha   90.00
_cell.angle_beta   90.00
_cell.angle_gamma   90.00
#
_symmetry.space_group_name_H-M   'P 1'
#
loop_
_entity.id
_entity.type
_entity.pdbx_description
1 polymer ?
#
loop_
_entity_poly.entity_id
_entity_poly.type
_entity_poly.pdbx_seq_one_letter_code
_entity_poly.pdbx_strand_id
1 'polypeptide(L)'
;MHQKLLKSAHYIELGSYQYWPVLVPRGIRLYTYEQIPVSLKDNPYITDGYRAYLPSRLCIKSLFILSNETVNIWSHLLGFFLFFTLGIYDMTSVLPSASASREDFVICSICLFCFQVCMLCSVGYHLFSCHRSEKTCRRWMALDYAGISIGILGCYVSGVFYAFYCNNIHPSYLTQQWQRLRPIIFCSVSGYGVIPTLHWVWLNGGVSAPIVQDFAPRVIVMYVIALL
;
A
#
# COMPACT_ATOMS: atom_id res chain seq x y z
N MET A 1 -46.36 12.31 25.32
CA MET A 1 -45.00 11.95 25.79
C MET A 1 -44.61 10.64 25.10
N HIS A 2 -43.50 10.65 24.34
CA HIS A 2 -42.86 9.56 23.55
C HIS A 2 -43.61 8.98 22.33
N GLN A 3 -43.27 9.38 21.08
CA GLN A 3 -42.17 8.89 20.22
C GLN A 3 -42.32 7.42 19.80
N LYS A 4 -42.72 7.14 18.55
CA LYS A 4 -41.90 7.11 17.30
C LYS A 4 -41.05 5.83 17.17
N LEU A 5 -41.05 5.27 15.94
CA LEU A 5 -40.09 4.31 15.36
C LEU A 5 -40.45 2.81 15.34
N LEU A 6 -41.65 2.47 14.85
CA LEU A 6 -41.84 1.21 14.11
C LEU A 6 -42.10 1.53 12.63
N LYS A 7 -41.11 2.15 11.98
CA LYS A 7 -41.07 2.12 10.51
C LYS A 7 -40.41 0.81 10.12
N SER A 8 -41.26 -0.11 9.70
CA SER A 8 -41.00 -1.31 8.91
C SER A 8 -39.64 -1.24 8.20
N ALA A 9 -38.70 -2.05 8.67
CA ALA A 9 -37.50 -2.37 7.91
C ALA A 9 -37.98 -3.09 6.65
N HIS A 10 -37.82 -2.42 5.51
CA HIS A 10 -38.08 -2.99 4.20
C HIS A 10 -37.07 -4.12 3.98
N TYR A 11 -37.43 -5.34 4.36
CA TYR A 11 -36.72 -6.54 3.91
C TYR A 11 -37.08 -6.70 2.43
N ILE A 12 -36.16 -6.27 1.56
CA ILE A 12 -36.22 -6.61 0.15
C ILE A 12 -35.73 -8.07 0.08
N GLU A 13 -36.68 -8.99 -0.12
CA GLU A 13 -36.36 -10.37 -0.51
C GLU A 13 -35.60 -10.33 -1.84
N LEU A 14 -34.30 -10.58 -1.77
CA LEU A 14 -33.45 -10.78 -2.93
C LEU A 14 -33.33 -12.29 -3.17
N GLY A 15 -33.65 -12.69 -4.39
CA GLY A 15 -33.88 -14.06 -4.83
C GLY A 15 -32.91 -15.12 -4.30
N SER A 16 -33.49 -16.25 -3.91
CA SER A 16 -33.13 -17.63 -4.26
C SER A 16 -31.66 -18.03 -4.40
N TYR A 17 -30.74 -17.52 -3.58
CA TYR A 17 -29.40 -18.09 -3.45
C TYR A 17 -29.13 -18.57 -2.02
N GLN A 18 -28.75 -19.85 -1.96
CA GLN A 18 -28.51 -20.63 -0.75
C GLN A 18 -27.34 -19.98 0.03
N TYR A 19 -27.66 -19.50 1.22
CA TYR A 19 -26.80 -18.73 2.11
C TYR A 19 -25.50 -19.48 2.47
N TRP A 20 -24.34 -18.86 2.22
CA TRP A 20 -23.11 -19.20 2.92
C TRP A 20 -23.25 -18.85 4.39
N PRO A 21 -22.96 -19.75 5.34
CA PRO A 21 -23.07 -19.47 6.76
C PRO A 21 -21.85 -18.66 7.22
N VAL A 22 -21.73 -17.42 6.78
CA VAL A 22 -20.75 -16.49 7.35
C VAL A 22 -21.36 -15.92 8.61
N LEU A 23 -20.67 -16.08 9.75
CA LEU A 23 -20.99 -15.42 11.00
C LEU A 23 -20.84 -13.91 10.81
N VAL A 24 -21.89 -13.25 10.32
CA VAL A 24 -21.95 -11.80 10.20
C VAL A 24 -22.30 -11.24 11.59
N PRO A 25 -21.40 -10.52 12.27
CA PRO A 25 -21.76 -9.79 13.48
C PRO A 25 -22.92 -8.87 13.15
N ARG A 26 -23.90 -8.82 14.05
CA ARG A 26 -25.07 -7.94 13.92
C ARG A 26 -24.63 -6.54 13.49
N GLY A 27 -24.81 -6.20 12.21
CA GLY A 27 -24.61 -4.84 11.68
C GLY A 27 -23.75 -4.65 10.42
N ILE A 28 -23.02 -5.65 9.90
CA ILE A 28 -22.24 -5.48 8.64
C ILE A 28 -22.85 -6.30 7.50
N ARG A 29 -23.63 -5.67 6.63
CA ARG A 29 -24.19 -6.33 5.44
C ARG A 29 -23.12 -6.45 4.35
N LEU A 30 -23.04 -7.63 3.73
CA LEU A 30 -22.27 -7.85 2.49
C LEU A 30 -23.19 -7.68 1.27
N TYR A 31 -22.60 -7.21 0.18
CA TYR A 31 -23.30 -6.84 -1.05
C TYR A 31 -22.82 -7.70 -2.23
N THR A 32 -23.68 -7.84 -3.23
CA THR A 32 -23.32 -8.40 -4.54
C THR A 32 -22.71 -7.33 -5.45
N TYR A 33 -22.04 -7.75 -6.51
CA TYR A 33 -21.43 -6.86 -7.51
C TYR A 33 -22.43 -5.85 -8.09
N GLU A 34 -23.70 -6.21 -8.20
CA GLU A 34 -24.69 -5.27 -8.74
C GLU A 34 -25.14 -4.20 -7.74
N GLN A 35 -24.98 -4.46 -6.44
CA GLN A 35 -25.47 -3.61 -5.36
C GLN A 35 -24.43 -2.60 -4.86
N ILE A 36 -23.17 -2.76 -5.25
CA ILE A 36 -22.08 -1.86 -4.84
C ILE A 36 -22.03 -0.59 -5.70
N PRO A 37 -21.50 0.52 -5.16
CA PRO A 37 -21.27 1.73 -5.94
C PRO A 37 -20.30 1.47 -7.09
N VAL A 38 -20.44 2.23 -8.17
CA VAL A 38 -19.59 2.14 -9.37
C VAL A 38 -18.10 2.24 -9.05
N SER A 39 -17.73 3.03 -8.03
CA SER A 39 -16.35 3.21 -7.59
C SER A 39 -15.70 1.96 -6.97
N LEU A 40 -16.47 0.90 -6.68
CA LEU A 40 -15.96 -0.40 -6.20
C LEU A 40 -16.14 -1.52 -7.25
N LYS A 41 -16.76 -1.22 -8.40
CA LYS A 41 -17.01 -2.19 -9.48
C LYS A 41 -15.77 -2.32 -10.39
N ASP A 42 -14.69 -2.86 -9.83
CA ASP A 42 -13.43 -3.03 -10.57
C ASP A 42 -13.39 -4.34 -11.37
N ASN A 43 -13.74 -5.46 -10.72
CA ASN A 43 -13.65 -6.79 -11.31
C ASN A 43 -15.03 -7.47 -11.36
N PRO A 44 -15.65 -7.66 -12.54
CA PRO A 44 -16.97 -8.27 -12.69
C PRO A 44 -17.01 -9.77 -12.35
N TYR A 45 -15.86 -10.44 -12.26
CA TYR A 45 -15.78 -11.86 -11.90
C TYR A 45 -15.92 -12.09 -10.39
N ILE A 46 -15.79 -11.04 -9.56
CA ILE A 46 -16.10 -11.12 -8.14
C ILE A 46 -17.58 -10.77 -7.98
N THR A 47 -18.41 -11.78 -7.73
CA THR A 47 -19.88 -11.64 -7.77
C THR A 47 -20.50 -11.18 -6.45
N ASP A 48 -19.84 -11.45 -5.32
CA ASP A 48 -20.36 -11.20 -3.98
C ASP A 48 -19.27 -10.98 -2.92
N GLY A 49 -19.69 -10.85 -1.65
CA GLY A 49 -18.78 -10.68 -0.52
C GLY A 49 -18.28 -9.25 -0.33
N TYR A 50 -18.88 -8.26 -1.01
CA TYR A 50 -18.43 -6.88 -0.93
C TYR A 50 -18.86 -6.18 0.35
N ARG A 51 -17.95 -5.37 0.90
CA ARG A 51 -18.25 -4.41 1.96
C ARG A 51 -18.52 -3.05 1.32
N ALA A 52 -19.61 -2.38 1.69
CA ALA A 52 -19.92 -1.04 1.19
C ALA A 52 -20.66 -0.19 2.24
N TYR A 53 -20.54 1.13 2.10
CA TYR A 53 -21.25 2.13 2.91
C TYR A 53 -20.99 2.05 4.42
N LEU A 54 -19.81 1.57 4.83
CA LEU A 54 -19.48 1.41 6.25
C LEU A 54 -18.93 2.72 6.85
N PRO A 55 -19.31 3.11 8.08
CA PRO A 55 -18.56 4.11 8.85
C PRO A 55 -17.24 3.52 9.36
N SER A 56 -16.25 4.36 9.68
CA SER A 56 -14.89 3.94 10.08
C SER A 56 -14.84 2.84 11.15
N ARG A 57 -15.72 2.90 12.17
CA ARG A 57 -15.78 1.89 13.23
C ARG A 57 -16.16 0.51 12.69
N LEU A 58 -17.06 0.44 11.71
CA LEU A 58 -17.47 -0.81 11.07
C LEU A 58 -16.44 -1.28 10.05
N CYS A 59 -15.71 -0.37 9.38
CA CYS A 59 -14.54 -0.76 8.57
C CYS A 59 -13.54 -1.55 9.42
N ILE A 60 -13.17 -1.06 10.61
CA ILE A 60 -12.25 -1.77 11.50
C ILE A 60 -12.83 -3.10 11.99
N LYS A 61 -14.11 -3.13 12.42
CA LYS A 61 -14.76 -4.38 12.81
C LYS A 61 -14.86 -5.40 11.67
N SER A 62 -14.87 -4.92 10.42
CA SER A 62 -14.91 -5.79 9.25
C SER A 62 -13.61 -6.56 8.98
N LEU A 63 -12.53 -6.28 9.74
CA LEU A 63 -11.26 -7.02 9.66
C LEU A 63 -11.45 -8.53 9.87
N PHE A 64 -12.37 -8.92 10.75
CA PHE A 64 -12.68 -10.31 11.07
C PHE A 64 -13.85 -10.88 10.27
N ILE A 65 -14.28 -10.17 9.22
CA ILE A 65 -15.38 -10.59 8.33
C ILE A 65 -14.78 -11.12 7.04
N LEU A 66 -15.25 -12.30 6.65
CA LEU A 66 -14.91 -12.85 5.34
C LEU A 66 -15.60 -12.02 4.27
N SER A 67 -14.80 -11.37 3.44
CA SER A 67 -15.20 -10.46 2.37
C SER A 67 -14.24 -10.61 1.19
N ASN A 68 -14.58 -9.99 0.06
CA ASN A 68 -13.74 -9.97 -1.14
C ASN A 68 -12.33 -9.36 -0.91
N GLU A 69 -12.15 -8.61 0.18
CA GLU A 69 -10.88 -7.97 0.55
C GLU A 69 -10.12 -8.69 1.67
N THR A 70 -10.64 -9.79 2.22
CA THR A 70 -10.03 -10.44 3.40
C THR A 70 -8.60 -10.87 3.14
N VAL A 71 -8.33 -11.48 1.98
CA VAL A 71 -6.98 -11.90 1.60
C VAL A 71 -6.07 -10.69 1.41
N ASN A 72 -6.54 -9.61 0.78
CA ASN A 72 -5.75 -8.39 0.59
C ASN A 72 -5.35 -7.76 1.94
N ILE A 73 -6.29 -7.70 2.89
CA ILE A 73 -6.01 -7.17 4.23
C ILE A 73 -5.04 -8.07 4.99
N TRP A 74 -5.32 -9.37 5.08
CA TRP A 74 -4.54 -10.28 5.92
C TRP A 74 -3.16 -10.58 5.34
N SER A 75 -3.00 -10.66 4.02
CA SER A 75 -1.69 -10.85 3.40
C SER A 75 -0.73 -9.70 3.74
N HIS A 76 -1.20 -8.45 3.67
CA HIS A 76 -0.37 -7.28 3.97
C HIS A 76 -0.19 -7.09 5.49
N LEU A 77 -1.19 -7.42 6.30
CA LEU A 77 -1.05 -7.40 7.76
C LEU A 77 -0.03 -8.44 8.26
N LEU A 78 -0.05 -9.65 7.69
CA LEU A 78 0.97 -10.66 7.94
C LEU A 78 2.34 -10.22 7.42
N GLY A 79 2.39 -9.57 6.25
CA GLY A 79 3.61 -8.94 5.73
C GLY A 79 4.21 -7.91 6.70
N PHE A 80 3.40 -7.07 7.32
CA PHE A 80 3.85 -6.14 8.37
C PHE A 80 4.50 -6.88 9.55
N PHE A 81 3.84 -7.91 10.09
CA PHE A 81 4.39 -8.69 11.21
C PHE A 81 5.67 -9.44 10.81
N LEU A 82 5.76 -9.94 9.59
CA LEU A 82 6.98 -10.54 9.05
C LEU A 82 8.14 -9.53 9.06
N PHE A 83 7.97 -8.34 8.47
CA PHE A 83 9.03 -7.33 8.46
C PHE A 83 9.37 -6.80 9.85
N PHE A 84 8.39 -6.71 10.75
CA PHE A 84 8.62 -6.32 12.14
C PHE A 84 9.48 -7.36 12.88
N THR A 85 9.14 -8.65 12.76
CA THR A 85 9.89 -9.74 13.40
C THR A 85 11.28 -9.91 12.79
N LEU A 86 11.41 -9.80 11.47
CA LEU A 86 12.69 -9.73 10.79
C LEU A 86 13.51 -8.52 11.28
N GLY A 87 12.90 -7.35 11.46
CA GLY A 87 13.58 -6.17 12.00
C GLY A 87 14.14 -6.40 13.40
N ILE A 88 13.39 -7.05 14.28
CA ILE A 88 13.93 -7.41 15.61
C ILE A 88 15.09 -8.39 15.43
N TYR A 89 14.91 -9.46 14.67
CA TYR A 89 15.92 -10.51 14.49
C TYR A 89 17.22 -9.97 13.85
N ASP A 90 17.10 -9.12 12.84
CA ASP A 90 18.25 -8.52 12.15
C ASP A 90 19.03 -7.61 13.11
N MET A 91 18.33 -6.79 13.90
CA MET A 91 18.97 -5.87 14.86
C MET A 91 19.59 -6.59 16.06
N THR A 92 18.96 -7.66 16.57
CA THR A 92 19.42 -8.32 17.80
C THR A 92 20.37 -9.48 17.55
N SER A 93 20.34 -10.08 16.36
CA SER A 93 21.03 -11.35 16.10
C SER A 93 21.91 -11.28 14.86
N VAL A 94 21.37 -10.89 13.69
CA VAL A 94 22.13 -10.93 12.43
C VAL A 94 23.24 -9.89 12.40
N LEU A 95 22.91 -8.61 12.59
CA LEU A 95 23.92 -7.54 12.51
C LEU A 95 24.99 -7.64 13.61
N PRO A 96 24.66 -7.95 14.88
CA PRO A 96 25.69 -8.18 15.90
C PRO A 96 26.58 -9.39 15.61
N SER A 97 26.02 -10.51 15.14
CA SER A 97 26.82 -11.71 14.83
C SER A 97 27.75 -11.50 13.63
N ALA A 98 27.36 -10.63 12.69
CA ALA A 98 28.20 -10.21 11.58
C ALA A 98 29.23 -9.12 11.95
N SER A 99 29.25 -8.65 13.21
CA SER A 99 30.06 -7.50 13.63
C SER A 99 29.83 -6.26 12.75
N ALA A 100 28.58 -6.05 12.34
CA ALA A 100 28.20 -5.02 11.40
C ALA A 100 28.43 -3.60 11.95
N SER A 101 28.68 -2.65 11.05
CA SER A 101 28.92 -1.25 11.39
C SER A 101 27.63 -0.53 11.77
N ARG A 102 27.72 0.60 12.48
CA ARG A 102 26.55 1.43 12.82
C ARG A 102 25.74 1.84 11.57
N GLU A 103 26.38 2.01 10.43
CA GLU A 103 25.73 2.37 9.17
C GLU A 103 24.80 1.25 8.68
N ASP A 104 25.23 0.00 8.82
CA ASP A 104 24.42 -1.19 8.47
C ASP A 104 23.15 -1.26 9.32
N PHE A 105 23.25 -0.99 10.63
CA PHE A 105 22.09 -0.90 11.54
C PHE A 105 21.11 0.17 11.10
N VAL A 106 21.60 1.37 10.76
CA VAL A 106 20.75 2.49 10.34
C VAL A 106 20.04 2.16 9.03
N ILE A 107 20.75 1.65 8.05
CA ILE A 107 20.21 1.39 6.70
C ILE A 107 19.22 0.23 6.71
N CYS A 108 19.56 -0.87 7.38
CA CYS A 108 18.65 -1.99 7.56
C CYS A 108 17.38 -1.57 8.33
N SER A 109 17.52 -0.76 9.39
CA SER A 109 16.38 -0.22 10.13
C SER A 109 15.46 0.66 9.26
N ILE A 110 16.03 1.57 8.47
CA ILE A 110 15.26 2.44 7.57
C ILE A 110 14.55 1.59 6.51
N CYS A 111 15.23 0.63 5.90
CA CYS A 111 14.67 -0.27 4.89
C CYS A 111 13.44 -1.01 5.42
N LEU A 112 13.59 -1.69 6.56
CA LEU A 112 12.52 -2.48 7.18
C LEU A 112 11.38 -1.60 7.68
N PHE A 113 11.67 -0.38 8.14
CA PHE A 113 10.64 0.59 8.49
C PHE A 113 9.83 1.04 7.26
N CYS A 114 10.48 1.33 6.13
CA CYS A 114 9.81 1.67 4.88
C CYS A 114 8.86 0.55 4.41
N PHE A 115 9.28 -0.72 4.48
CA PHE A 115 8.42 -1.86 4.17
C PHE A 115 7.22 -1.99 5.11
N GLN A 116 7.42 -1.79 6.42
CA GLN A 116 6.34 -1.81 7.40
C GLN A 116 5.30 -0.71 7.13
N VAL A 117 5.75 0.51 6.82
CA VAL A 117 4.86 1.62 6.46
C VAL A 117 4.07 1.28 5.19
N CYS A 118 4.73 0.75 4.15
CA CYS A 118 4.08 0.29 2.92
C CYS A 118 2.95 -0.71 3.22
N MET A 119 3.23 -1.74 4.01
CA MET A 119 2.25 -2.76 4.37
C MET A 119 1.07 -2.18 5.15
N LEU A 120 1.31 -1.30 6.12
CA LEU A 120 0.25 -0.65 6.90
C LEU A 120 -0.61 0.30 6.08
N CYS A 121 -0.02 1.08 5.16
CA CYS A 121 -0.76 1.93 4.24
C CYS A 121 -1.73 1.11 3.40
N SER A 122 -1.28 -0.04 2.91
CA SER A 122 -2.09 -0.94 2.09
C SER A 122 -3.20 -1.65 2.88
N VAL A 123 -2.89 -2.12 4.09
CA VAL A 123 -3.92 -2.60 5.04
C VAL A 123 -4.99 -1.52 5.26
N GLY A 124 -4.56 -0.27 5.46
CA GLY A 124 -5.44 0.88 5.59
C GLY A 124 -6.37 1.05 4.38
N TYR A 125 -5.83 1.01 3.16
CA TYR A 125 -6.63 1.07 1.94
C TYR A 125 -7.66 -0.04 1.85
N HIS A 126 -7.25 -1.31 1.92
CA HIS A 126 -8.21 -2.42 1.80
C HIS A 126 -9.22 -2.45 2.94
N LEU A 127 -8.89 -1.95 4.14
CA LEU A 127 -9.83 -1.86 5.25
C LEU A 127 -10.86 -0.75 5.06
N PHE A 128 -10.45 0.41 4.53
CA PHE A 128 -11.29 1.61 4.41
C PHE A 128 -11.82 1.88 2.99
N SER A 129 -11.51 1.04 1.99
CA SER A 129 -12.06 1.16 0.63
C SER A 129 -13.60 1.13 0.60
N CYS A 130 -14.20 0.37 1.52
CA CYS A 130 -15.64 0.24 1.71
C CYS A 130 -16.32 1.41 2.45
N HIS A 131 -15.57 2.45 2.81
CA HIS A 131 -16.08 3.52 3.66
C HIS A 131 -17.18 4.33 2.97
N ARG A 132 -18.20 4.78 3.71
CA ARG A 132 -19.35 5.55 3.17
C ARG A 132 -18.98 6.87 2.49
N SER A 133 -17.81 7.41 2.80
CA SER A 133 -17.29 8.67 2.25
C SER A 133 -16.22 8.36 1.22
N GLU A 134 -16.49 8.61 -0.05
CA GLU A 134 -15.52 8.41 -1.12
C GLU A 134 -14.25 9.24 -0.95
N LYS A 135 -14.34 10.41 -0.30
CA LYS A 135 -13.16 11.24 0.02
C LYS A 135 -12.20 10.47 0.93
N THR A 136 -12.73 9.70 1.87
CA THR A 136 -11.92 8.84 2.76
C THR A 136 -11.31 7.70 1.97
N CYS A 137 -12.08 7.03 1.09
CA CYS A 137 -11.58 5.96 0.23
C CYS A 137 -10.43 6.45 -0.66
N ARG A 138 -10.59 7.59 -1.34
CA ARG A 138 -9.55 8.20 -2.19
C ARG A 138 -8.29 8.59 -1.42
N ARG A 139 -8.43 9.08 -0.18
CA ARG A 139 -7.27 9.40 0.68
C ARG A 139 -6.48 8.15 1.06
N TRP A 140 -7.17 7.09 1.46
CA TRP A 140 -6.50 5.83 1.79
C TRP A 140 -5.85 5.19 0.56
N MET A 141 -6.49 5.25 -0.60
CA MET A 141 -5.88 4.85 -1.87
C MET A 141 -4.62 5.66 -2.19
N ALA A 142 -4.64 6.97 -1.96
CA ALA A 142 -3.46 7.81 -2.15
C ALA A 142 -2.33 7.47 -1.16
N LEU A 143 -2.67 7.16 0.09
CA LEU A 143 -1.69 6.73 1.10
C LEU A 143 -1.07 5.37 0.75
N ASP A 144 -1.83 4.45 0.15
CA ASP A 144 -1.31 3.16 -0.32
C ASP A 144 -0.28 3.35 -1.44
N TYR A 145 -0.58 4.16 -2.45
CA TYR A 145 0.40 4.51 -3.49
C TYR A 145 1.64 5.22 -2.94
N ALA A 146 1.48 6.10 -1.96
CA ALA A 146 2.61 6.71 -1.27
C ALA A 146 3.42 5.67 -0.47
N GLY A 147 2.77 4.69 0.16
CA GLY A 147 3.41 3.58 0.86
C GLY A 147 4.29 2.75 -0.07
N ILE A 148 3.80 2.38 -1.25
CA ILE A 148 4.59 1.68 -2.29
C ILE A 148 5.82 2.49 -2.68
N SER A 149 5.64 3.79 -2.89
CA SER A 149 6.71 4.73 -3.23
C SER A 149 7.82 4.74 -2.16
N ILE A 150 7.44 4.85 -0.89
CA ILE A 150 8.35 4.82 0.26
C ILE A 150 9.07 3.47 0.37
N GLY A 151 8.35 2.36 0.14
CA GLY A 151 8.92 1.02 0.13
C GLY A 151 10.01 0.87 -0.94
N ILE A 152 9.73 1.28 -2.18
CA ILE A 152 10.68 1.26 -3.29
C ILE A 152 11.92 2.10 -2.96
N LEU A 153 11.72 3.32 -2.43
CA LEU A 153 12.83 4.18 -2.03
C LEU A 153 13.71 3.52 -0.95
N GLY A 154 13.11 2.89 0.05
CA GLY A 154 13.82 2.15 1.09
C GLY A 154 14.67 1.00 0.54
N CYS A 155 14.11 0.18 -0.37
CA CYS A 155 14.85 -0.87 -1.08
C CYS A 155 16.03 -0.29 -1.84
N TYR A 156 15.78 0.80 -2.55
CA TYR A 156 16.73 1.40 -3.46
C TYR A 156 17.93 1.98 -2.72
N VAL A 157 17.70 2.78 -1.69
CA VAL A 157 18.76 3.36 -0.85
C VAL A 157 19.63 2.26 -0.23
N SER A 158 19.01 1.20 0.27
CA SER A 158 19.72 0.08 0.88
C SER A 158 20.52 -0.73 -0.15
N GLY A 159 19.91 -1.02 -1.30
CA GLY A 159 20.55 -1.73 -2.40
C GLY A 159 21.77 -0.99 -2.93
N VAL A 160 21.66 0.34 -3.12
CA VAL A 160 22.80 1.15 -3.55
C VAL A 160 23.87 1.21 -2.46
N PHE A 161 23.51 1.34 -1.18
CA PHE A 161 24.53 1.29 -0.13
C PHE A 161 25.35 0.00 -0.20
N TYR A 162 24.72 -1.17 -0.19
CA TYR A 162 25.46 -2.45 -0.19
C TYR A 162 26.15 -2.76 -1.53
N ALA A 163 25.54 -2.40 -2.66
CA ALA A 163 26.14 -2.61 -3.98
C ALA A 163 27.44 -1.82 -4.16
N PHE A 164 27.53 -0.62 -3.59
CA PHE A 164 28.71 0.24 -3.67
C PHE A 164 29.63 0.12 -2.43
N TYR A 165 29.20 -0.56 -1.37
CA TYR A 165 30.03 -0.89 -0.21
C TYR A 165 30.94 -2.10 -0.50
N CYS A 166 30.37 -3.19 -1.04
CA CYS A 166 31.14 -4.41 -1.34
C CYS A 166 32.01 -4.29 -2.59
N ASN A 167 31.61 -3.44 -3.53
CA ASN A 167 32.36 -3.14 -4.73
C ASN A 167 33.05 -1.79 -4.49
N ASN A 168 34.31 -1.81 -4.06
CA ASN A 168 35.21 -0.65 -4.15
C ASN A 168 35.41 -0.30 -5.64
N ILE A 169 34.36 0.08 -6.38
CA ILE A 169 34.41 0.47 -7.80
C ILE A 169 35.49 1.54 -7.99
N HIS A 170 35.64 2.40 -6.97
CA HIS A 170 36.77 3.28 -6.84
C HIS A 170 37.14 3.43 -5.35
N PRO A 171 38.42 3.29 -4.94
CA PRO A 171 38.84 3.47 -3.54
C PRO A 171 38.51 4.87 -3.00
N SER A 172 38.30 5.84 -3.88
CA SER A 172 37.91 7.20 -3.52
C SER A 172 36.39 7.43 -3.44
N TYR A 173 35.53 6.43 -3.65
CA TYR A 173 34.08 6.63 -3.68
C TYR A 173 33.54 7.23 -2.38
N LEU A 174 34.07 6.80 -1.23
CA LEU A 174 33.73 7.33 0.09
C LEU A 174 34.40 8.68 0.42
N THR A 175 35.41 9.10 -0.36
CA THR A 175 36.18 10.33 -0.10
C THR A 175 35.44 11.61 -0.48
N GLN A 176 35.92 12.73 0.05
CA GLN A 176 35.40 14.08 -0.21
C GLN A 176 35.36 14.43 -1.71
N GLN A 177 36.28 13.90 -2.52
CA GLN A 177 36.36 14.16 -3.96
C GLN A 177 35.14 13.61 -4.73
N TRP A 178 34.60 12.47 -4.29
CA TRP A 178 33.46 11.82 -4.95
C TRP A 178 32.10 12.23 -4.38
N GLN A 179 32.07 13.13 -3.39
CA GLN A 179 30.83 13.63 -2.78
C GLN A 179 29.87 14.25 -3.80
N ARG A 180 30.37 14.83 -4.89
CA ARG A 180 29.53 15.35 -5.99
C ARG A 180 29.10 14.28 -6.99
N LEU A 181 29.95 13.28 -7.26
CA LEU A 181 29.63 12.20 -8.20
C LEU A 181 28.65 11.18 -7.62
N ARG A 182 28.72 10.93 -6.31
CA ARG A 182 27.87 9.98 -5.59
C ARG A 182 26.37 10.25 -5.81
N PRO A 183 25.82 11.43 -5.47
CA PRO A 183 24.42 11.74 -5.74
C PRO A 183 24.07 11.71 -7.24
N ILE A 184 25.00 12.03 -8.14
CA ILE A 184 24.76 11.96 -9.60
C ILE A 184 24.53 10.52 -10.05
N ILE A 185 25.33 9.56 -9.56
CA ILE A 185 25.14 8.13 -9.84
C ILE A 185 23.81 7.64 -9.27
N PHE A 186 23.49 8.04 -8.03
CA PHE A 186 22.19 7.75 -7.40
C PHE A 186 21.01 8.29 -8.22
N CYS A 187 21.06 9.55 -8.64
CA CYS A 187 20.01 10.18 -9.44
C CYS A 187 19.90 9.57 -10.84
N SER A 188 21.00 9.11 -11.43
CA SER A 188 21.01 8.47 -12.75
C SER A 188 20.32 7.11 -12.73
N VAL A 189 20.60 6.31 -11.70
CA VAL A 189 19.95 5.00 -11.53
C VAL A 189 18.48 5.17 -11.08
N SER A 190 18.14 6.19 -10.29
CA SER A 190 16.74 6.55 -9.98
C SER A 190 16.00 7.03 -11.24
N GLY A 191 16.70 7.76 -12.11
CA GLY A 191 16.20 8.23 -13.40
C GLY A 191 15.84 7.10 -14.36
N TYR A 192 16.43 5.91 -14.21
CA TYR A 192 16.03 4.73 -14.98
C TYR A 192 14.54 4.38 -14.77
N GLY A 193 13.97 4.66 -13.58
CA GLY A 193 12.55 4.49 -13.29
C GLY A 193 11.62 5.32 -14.19
N VAL A 194 12.10 6.44 -14.72
CA VAL A 194 11.33 7.31 -15.63
C VAL A 194 11.00 6.58 -16.94
N ILE A 195 11.84 5.65 -17.39
CA ILE A 195 11.65 4.91 -18.65
C ILE A 195 10.37 4.06 -18.61
N PRO A 196 10.15 3.17 -17.62
CA PRO A 196 8.87 2.48 -17.43
C PRO A 196 7.65 3.41 -17.32
N THR A 197 7.79 4.57 -16.64
CA THR A 197 6.69 5.53 -16.50
C THR A 197 6.32 6.16 -17.85
N LEU A 198 7.30 6.59 -18.64
CA LEU A 198 7.06 7.12 -19.98
C LEU A 198 6.47 6.06 -20.92
N HIS A 199 6.94 4.81 -20.81
CA HIS A 199 6.38 3.68 -21.56
C HIS A 199 4.92 3.42 -21.19
N TRP A 200 4.57 3.44 -19.90
CA TRP A 200 3.20 3.30 -19.42
C TRP A 200 2.29 4.45 -19.91
N VAL A 201 2.76 5.70 -19.87
CA VAL A 201 2.02 6.85 -20.40
C VAL A 201 1.73 6.67 -21.89
N TRP A 202 2.71 6.20 -22.66
CA TRP A 202 2.53 5.93 -24.09
C TRP A 202 1.49 4.82 -24.34
N LEU A 203 1.57 3.70 -23.63
CA LEU A 203 0.60 2.60 -23.74
C LEU A 203 -0.84 3.01 -23.42
N ASN A 204 -1.04 3.99 -22.53
CA ASN A 204 -2.37 4.44 -22.11
C ASN A 204 -2.93 5.60 -22.96
N GLY A 205 -2.33 5.91 -24.11
CA GLY A 205 -2.82 6.95 -25.01
C GLY A 205 -2.28 8.36 -24.74
N GLY A 206 -1.16 8.45 -24.00
CA GLY A 206 -0.44 9.69 -23.75
C GLY A 206 -0.95 10.50 -22.56
N VAL A 207 -0.32 11.66 -22.34
CA VAL A 207 -0.60 12.57 -21.21
C VAL A 207 -2.02 13.15 -21.18
N SER A 208 -2.74 13.06 -22.30
CA SER A 208 -4.13 13.51 -22.41
C SER A 208 -5.13 12.44 -21.93
N ALA A 209 -4.69 11.21 -21.69
CA ALA A 209 -5.56 10.15 -21.22
C ALA A 209 -6.02 10.42 -19.78
N PRO A 210 -7.31 10.25 -19.46
CA PRO A 210 -7.85 10.53 -18.12
C PRO A 210 -7.10 9.77 -17.01
N ILE A 211 -6.77 8.51 -17.28
CA ILE A 211 -6.03 7.65 -16.34
C ILE A 211 -4.61 8.19 -16.07
N VAL A 212 -3.96 8.77 -17.09
CA VAL A 212 -2.63 9.37 -16.94
C VAL A 212 -2.72 10.66 -16.14
N GLN A 213 -3.72 11.50 -16.38
CA GLN A 213 -3.86 12.78 -15.65
C GLN A 213 -4.17 12.57 -14.16
N ASP A 214 -4.92 11.53 -13.81
CA ASP A 214 -5.24 11.23 -12.42
C ASP A 214 -4.07 10.62 -11.62
N PHE A 215 -3.18 9.90 -12.32
CA PHE A 215 -2.07 9.16 -11.71
C PHE A 215 -0.70 9.85 -11.84
N ALA A 216 -0.42 10.53 -12.95
CA ALA A 216 0.88 11.15 -13.20
C ALA A 216 1.33 12.14 -12.11
N PRO A 217 0.46 13.00 -11.54
CA PRO A 217 0.85 13.88 -10.43
C PRO A 217 1.36 13.09 -9.21
N ARG A 218 0.81 11.90 -8.97
CA ARG A 218 1.19 11.04 -7.84
C ARG A 218 2.55 10.39 -8.07
N VAL A 219 2.79 9.95 -9.31
CA VAL A 219 4.07 9.40 -9.75
C VAL A 219 5.17 10.48 -9.76
N ILE A 220 4.84 11.71 -10.17
CA ILE A 220 5.77 12.84 -10.10
C ILE A 220 6.14 13.15 -8.65
N VAL A 221 5.16 13.17 -7.73
CA VAL A 221 5.43 13.37 -6.30
C VAL A 221 6.36 12.28 -5.75
N MET A 222 6.17 11.01 -6.14
CA MET A 222 7.10 9.92 -5.79
C MET A 222 8.53 10.22 -6.26
N TYR A 223 8.72 10.63 -7.52
CA TYR A 223 10.05 10.95 -8.03
C TYR A 223 10.66 12.19 -7.37
N VAL A 224 9.87 13.20 -7.05
CA VAL A 224 10.33 14.40 -6.33
C VAL A 224 10.79 14.03 -4.92
N ILE A 225 10.08 13.16 -4.21
CA ILE A 225 10.50 12.65 -2.90
C ILE A 225 11.81 11.86 -3.01
N ALA A 226 12.00 11.09 -4.08
CA ALA A 226 13.23 10.33 -4.31
C ALA A 226 14.45 11.19 -4.69
N LEU A 227 14.24 12.46 -5.06
CA LEU A 227 15.29 13.41 -5.45
C LEU A 227 15.64 14.42 -4.34
N LEU A 228 14.88 14.45 -3.24
CA LEU A 228 15.13 15.27 -2.04
C LEU A 228 15.94 14.49 -1.00
#